data_AF-A0A7S1WDF2-F1
#
_entry.id   AF-A0A7S1WDF2-F1
#
_cell.length_a   1.000
_cell.length_b   1.000
_cell.length_c   1.000
_cell.angle_alpha   90.00
_cell.angle_beta   90.00
_cell.angle_gamma   90.00
#
_symmetry.space_group_name_H-M   'P 1'
#
loop_
_entity.id
_entity.type
_entity.pdbx_description
1 polymer ?
#
loop_
_entity_poly.entity_id
_entity_poly.type
_entity_poly.pdbx_seq_one_letter_code
_entity_poly.pdbx_strand_id
1 'polypeptide(L)'
;LMQDSHPEVRQAASDVLWGMGARGEVYRAEVARLLEDSDADTRRAVAEVLYQMRQRAAGLGTILNDREKNRKSLEDLPPNIKHSLQEVEARGWERVHWNKGISLLHWGAEHGHTDLCERLLELRADPRMQNEKGDDPIMIAQRYNNNGTYLLLVKSSAPGAQEN
;
A
#
# COMPACT_ATOMS: atom_id res chain seq x y z
N LEU A 1 -16.06 -28.40 -16.47
CA LEU A 1 -14.67 -28.16 -15.94
C LEU A 1 -13.58 -29.11 -16.48
N MET A 2 -13.83 -30.36 -16.91
CA MET A 2 -12.77 -31.25 -17.46
C MET A 2 -12.91 -31.64 -18.96
N GLN A 3 -13.88 -31.12 -19.71
CA GLN A 3 -14.09 -31.52 -21.11
C GLN A 3 -13.58 -30.52 -22.17
N ASP A 4 -12.98 -29.39 -21.78
CA ASP A 4 -12.49 -28.43 -22.77
C ASP A 4 -11.19 -28.92 -23.44
N SER A 5 -11.11 -28.81 -24.77
CA SER A 5 -9.97 -29.34 -25.55
C SER A 5 -8.74 -28.41 -25.57
N HIS A 6 -8.83 -27.18 -25.04
CA HIS A 6 -7.74 -26.20 -25.10
C HIS A 6 -7.05 -25.97 -23.73
N PRO A 7 -5.74 -26.24 -23.60
CA PRO A 7 -4.98 -26.07 -22.36
C PRO A 7 -4.99 -24.64 -21.80
N GLU A 8 -4.99 -23.65 -22.69
CA GLU A 8 -4.95 -22.22 -22.36
C GLU A 8 -6.21 -21.78 -21.61
N VAL A 9 -7.37 -22.30 -22.02
CA VAL A 9 -8.68 -22.01 -21.41
C VAL A 9 -8.77 -22.58 -19.99
N ARG A 10 -8.23 -23.80 -19.78
CA ARG A 10 -8.16 -24.41 -18.44
C ARG A 10 -7.25 -23.65 -17.48
N GLN A 11 -6.06 -23.25 -17.95
CA GLN A 11 -5.12 -22.50 -17.11
C GLN A 11 -5.67 -21.13 -16.76
N ALA A 12 -6.22 -20.40 -17.73
CA ALA A 12 -6.82 -19.09 -17.49
C ALA A 12 -8.00 -19.17 -16.50
N ALA A 13 -8.87 -20.18 -16.63
CA ALA A 13 -10.01 -20.37 -15.72
C ALA A 13 -9.56 -20.71 -14.28
N SER A 14 -8.62 -21.66 -14.12
CA SER A 14 -8.10 -22.03 -12.80
C SER A 14 -7.36 -20.88 -12.13
N ASP A 15 -6.52 -20.16 -12.86
CA ASP A 15 -5.71 -19.07 -12.30
C ASP A 15 -6.57 -17.87 -11.88
N VAL A 16 -7.62 -17.55 -12.64
CA VAL A 16 -8.54 -16.47 -12.31
C VAL A 16 -9.40 -16.83 -11.09
N LEU A 17 -9.89 -18.07 -11.01
CA LEU A 17 -10.66 -18.55 -9.86
C LEU A 17 -9.82 -18.58 -8.59
N TRP A 18 -8.56 -18.99 -8.69
CA TRP A 18 -7.65 -18.98 -7.55
C TRP A 18 -7.28 -17.55 -7.12
N GLY A 19 -7.16 -16.62 -8.09
CA GLY A 19 -6.85 -15.21 -7.84
C GLY A 19 -8.01 -14.37 -7.29
N MET A 20 -9.27 -14.76 -7.47
CA MET A 20 -10.45 -13.97 -7.05
C MET A 20 -10.95 -14.27 -5.62
N GLY A 21 -10.33 -15.22 -4.91
CA GLY A 21 -10.72 -15.58 -3.53
C GLY A 21 -12.21 -15.96 -3.39
N ALA A 22 -12.79 -15.78 -2.20
CA ALA A 22 -14.17 -16.18 -1.90
C ALA A 22 -15.26 -15.50 -2.77
N ARG A 23 -14.94 -14.39 -3.46
CA ARG A 23 -15.85 -13.70 -4.38
C ARG A 23 -15.84 -14.30 -5.80
N GLY A 24 -14.77 -15.03 -6.17
CA GLY A 24 -14.64 -15.71 -7.45
C GLY A 24 -15.55 -16.93 -7.61
N GLU A 25 -16.01 -17.54 -6.51
CA GLU A 25 -16.93 -18.67 -6.55
C GLU A 25 -18.29 -18.34 -7.18
N VAL A 26 -18.77 -17.10 -7.00
CA VAL A 26 -20.08 -16.67 -7.54
C VAL A 26 -20.05 -16.59 -9.08
N TYR A 27 -18.91 -16.21 -9.64
CA TYR A 27 -18.71 -16.10 -11.10
C TYR A 27 -18.26 -17.42 -11.74
N ARG A 28 -17.94 -18.45 -10.93
CA ARG A 28 -17.39 -19.73 -11.37
C ARG A 28 -18.29 -20.47 -12.36
N ALA A 29 -19.60 -20.47 -12.10
CA ALA A 29 -20.57 -21.13 -12.97
C ALA A 29 -20.76 -20.38 -14.30
N GLU A 30 -20.80 -19.05 -14.25
CA GLU A 30 -21.03 -18.20 -15.43
C GLU A 30 -19.81 -18.18 -16.35
N VAL A 31 -18.61 -18.07 -15.77
CA VAL A 31 -17.33 -18.16 -16.49
C VAL A 31 -17.15 -19.55 -17.10
N ALA A 32 -17.49 -20.63 -16.39
CA ALA A 32 -17.40 -21.98 -16.96
C ALA A 32 -18.33 -22.14 -18.17
N ARG A 33 -19.54 -21.57 -18.12
CA ARG A 33 -20.51 -21.64 -19.22
C ARG A 33 -20.08 -20.83 -20.44
N LEU A 34 -19.53 -19.63 -20.23
CA LEU A 34 -19.02 -18.76 -21.30
C LEU A 34 -17.73 -19.30 -21.95
N LEU A 35 -16.92 -20.05 -21.20
CA LEU A 35 -15.74 -20.73 -21.74
C LEU A 35 -16.08 -22.03 -22.47
N GLU A 36 -17.23 -22.65 -22.18
CA GLU A 36 -17.80 -23.79 -22.91
C GLU A 36 -18.59 -23.36 -24.17
N ASP A 37 -18.55 -22.08 -24.54
CA ASP A 37 -19.22 -21.57 -25.75
C ASP A 37 -18.54 -22.11 -27.02
N SER A 38 -19.38 -22.45 -28.01
CA SER A 38 -18.94 -23.03 -29.28
C SER A 38 -18.12 -22.05 -30.12
N ASP A 39 -18.35 -20.74 -29.95
CA ASP A 39 -17.67 -19.70 -30.69
C ASP A 39 -16.27 -19.36 -30.13
N ALA A 40 -15.25 -19.43 -30.98
CA ALA A 40 -13.85 -19.24 -30.59
C ALA A 40 -13.53 -17.77 -30.25
N ASP A 41 -14.19 -16.81 -30.89
CA ASP A 41 -14.01 -15.39 -30.61
C ASP A 41 -14.62 -15.01 -29.26
N THR A 42 -15.78 -15.58 -28.92
CA THR A 42 -16.41 -15.44 -27.60
C THR A 42 -15.49 -15.96 -26.49
N ARG A 43 -14.89 -17.16 -26.65
CA ARG A 43 -13.93 -17.71 -25.67
C ARG A 43 -12.72 -16.79 -25.45
N ARG A 44 -12.16 -16.25 -26.54
CA ARG A 44 -10.98 -15.35 -26.50
C ARG A 44 -11.30 -14.02 -25.81
N ALA A 45 -12.45 -13.42 -26.13
CA ALA A 45 -12.89 -12.18 -25.50
C ALA A 45 -13.13 -12.35 -23.99
N VAL A 46 -13.71 -13.49 -23.58
CA VAL A 46 -13.93 -13.82 -22.17
C VAL A 46 -12.61 -13.99 -21.42
N ALA A 47 -11.64 -14.72 -22.00
CA ALA A 47 -10.32 -14.88 -21.40
C ALA A 47 -9.59 -13.53 -21.20
N GLU A 48 -9.69 -12.62 -22.17
CA GLU A 48 -9.09 -11.28 -22.09
C GLU A 48 -9.74 -10.46 -20.96
N VAL A 49 -11.07 -10.44 -20.89
CA VAL A 49 -11.79 -9.69 -19.84
C VAL A 49 -11.41 -10.22 -18.45
N LEU A 50 -11.29 -11.54 -18.28
CA LEU A 50 -10.88 -12.15 -17.01
C LEU A 50 -9.44 -11.82 -16.64
N TYR A 51 -8.54 -11.78 -17.62
CA TYR A 51 -7.15 -11.33 -17.42
C TYR A 51 -7.09 -9.86 -16.96
N GLN A 52 -7.85 -8.98 -17.63
CA GLN A 52 -7.95 -7.56 -17.27
C GLN A 52 -8.56 -7.36 -15.87
N MET A 53 -9.59 -8.16 -15.53
CA MET A 53 -10.19 -8.16 -14.20
C MET A 53 -9.21 -8.63 -13.14
N ARG A 54 -8.39 -9.65 -13.42
CA ARG A 54 -7.31 -10.10 -12.52
C ARG A 54 -6.30 -8.99 -12.27
N GLN A 55 -5.83 -8.30 -13.31
CA GLN A 55 -4.85 -7.22 -13.15
C GLN A 55 -5.40 -6.09 -12.27
N ARG A 56 -6.68 -5.77 -12.43
CA ARG A 56 -7.39 -4.79 -11.59
C ARG A 56 -7.63 -5.28 -10.16
N ALA A 57 -8.00 -6.55 -9.98
CA ALA A 57 -8.22 -7.15 -8.67
C ALA A 57 -6.92 -7.35 -7.88
N ALA A 58 -5.82 -7.70 -8.55
CA ALA A 58 -4.48 -7.78 -7.96
C ALA A 58 -3.99 -6.39 -7.49
N GLY A 59 -4.30 -5.33 -8.25
CA GLY A 59 -4.08 -3.96 -7.81
C GLY A 59 -4.85 -3.59 -6.54
N LEU A 60 -6.07 -4.11 -6.36
CA LEU A 60 -6.84 -3.89 -5.12
C LEU A 60 -6.37 -4.79 -3.97
N GLY A 61 -5.97 -6.02 -4.25
CA GLY A 61 -5.45 -6.97 -3.25
C GLY A 61 -4.13 -6.49 -2.64
N THR A 62 -3.24 -5.92 -3.45
CA THR A 62 -2.01 -5.27 -2.96
C THR A 62 -2.31 -4.08 -2.06
N ILE A 63 -3.20 -3.17 -2.49
CA ILE A 63 -3.62 -2.01 -1.67
C ILE A 63 -4.21 -2.43 -0.32
N LEU A 64 -5.07 -3.47 -0.30
CA LEU A 64 -5.67 -3.96 0.95
C LEU A 64 -4.61 -4.62 1.84
N ASN A 65 -3.72 -5.42 1.27
CA ASN A 65 -2.67 -6.10 2.02
C ASN A 65 -1.63 -5.11 2.59
N ASP A 66 -1.27 -4.07 1.83
CA ASP A 66 -0.38 -3.00 2.28
C ASP A 66 -1.03 -2.16 3.38
N ARG A 67 -2.33 -1.85 3.26
CA ARG A 67 -3.10 -1.16 4.32
C ARG A 67 -3.24 -1.99 5.59
N GLU A 68 -3.43 -3.31 5.49
CA GLU A 68 -3.49 -4.19 6.65
C GLU A 68 -2.11 -4.39 7.30
N LYS A 69 -1.06 -4.49 6.50
CA LYS A 69 0.33 -4.52 6.98
C LYS A 69 0.70 -3.23 7.70
N ASN A 70 0.36 -2.07 7.13
CA ASN A 70 0.56 -0.76 7.72
C ASN A 70 -0.19 -0.63 9.05
N ARG A 71 -1.47 -1.04 9.10
CA ARG A 71 -2.25 -1.07 10.36
C ARG A 71 -1.55 -1.85 11.47
N LYS A 72 -1.04 -3.05 11.17
CA LYS A 72 -0.32 -3.87 12.15
C LYS A 72 1.00 -3.23 12.60
N SER A 73 1.76 -2.64 11.69
CA SER A 73 3.01 -1.93 12.04
C SER A 73 2.76 -0.74 12.97
N LEU A 74 1.63 -0.05 12.81
CA LEU A 74 1.21 1.03 13.71
C LEU A 74 0.71 0.53 15.08
N GLU A 75 0.19 -0.70 15.16
CA GLU A 75 -0.26 -1.33 16.41
C GLU A 75 0.91 -1.75 17.31
N ASP A 76 2.10 -2.01 16.77
CA ASP A 76 3.28 -2.40 17.56
C ASP A 76 4.08 -1.20 18.12
N LEU A 77 3.61 0.03 17.88
CA LEU A 77 4.31 1.24 18.31
C LEU A 77 4.34 1.40 19.85
N PRO A 78 5.45 1.95 20.40
CA PRO A 78 5.53 2.31 21.80
C PRO A 78 4.39 3.25 22.24
N PRO A 79 3.90 3.15 23.49
CA PRO A 79 2.73 3.91 23.96
C PRO A 79 2.92 5.43 23.90
N ASN A 80 4.14 5.93 24.10
CA ASN A 80 4.47 7.35 23.94
C ASN A 80 4.31 7.82 22.49
N ILE A 81 4.74 7.02 21.51
CA ILE A 81 4.63 7.33 20.08
C ILE A 81 3.16 7.29 19.65
N LYS A 82 2.40 6.31 20.14
CA LYS A 82 0.94 6.23 19.90
C LYS A 82 0.20 7.46 20.43
N HIS A 83 0.50 7.88 21.66
CA HIS A 83 -0.14 9.05 22.24
C HIS A 83 0.16 10.31 21.43
N SER A 84 1.43 10.54 21.06
CA SER A 84 1.79 11.68 20.21
C SER A 84 1.15 11.60 18.82
N LEU A 85 1.04 10.41 18.22
CA LEU A 85 0.36 10.24 16.93
C LEU A 85 -1.13 10.62 17.04
N GLN A 86 -1.81 10.17 18.08
CA GLN A 86 -3.20 10.55 18.35
C GLN A 86 -3.36 12.06 18.56
N GLU A 87 -2.40 12.71 19.20
CA GLU A 87 -2.40 14.17 19.35
C GLU A 87 -2.21 14.89 18.02
N VAL A 88 -1.32 14.41 17.15
CA VAL A 88 -1.15 14.92 15.78
C VAL A 88 -2.44 14.76 14.99
N GLU A 89 -3.11 13.62 15.09
CA GLU A 89 -4.38 13.37 14.40
C GLU A 89 -5.52 14.25 14.93
N ALA A 90 -5.59 14.46 16.24
CA ALA A 90 -6.67 15.22 16.87
C ALA A 90 -6.48 16.75 16.77
N ARG A 91 -5.24 17.23 16.83
CA ARG A 91 -4.91 18.66 16.96
C ARG A 91 -4.13 19.22 15.77
N GLY A 92 -3.63 18.35 14.89
CA GLY A 92 -2.75 18.70 13.78
C GLY A 92 -1.28 18.72 14.17
N TRP A 93 -0.41 18.38 13.22
CA TRP A 93 1.05 18.30 13.39
C TRP A 93 1.68 19.56 13.99
N GLU A 94 1.27 20.74 13.53
CA GLU A 94 1.84 22.03 13.95
C GLU A 94 1.62 22.37 15.43
N ARG A 95 0.61 21.76 16.07
CA ARG A 95 0.24 22.06 17.47
C ARG A 95 0.86 21.09 18.46
N VAL A 96 1.61 20.10 17.98
CA VAL A 96 2.25 19.10 18.82
C VAL A 96 3.64 19.59 19.22
N HIS A 97 3.91 19.60 20.52
CA HIS A 97 5.20 19.99 21.06
C HIS A 97 6.11 18.76 21.18
N TRP A 98 7.18 18.76 20.40
CA TRP A 98 8.18 17.69 20.39
C TRP A 98 9.24 17.93 21.47
N ASN A 99 9.44 16.96 22.35
CA ASN A 99 10.51 17.03 23.35
C ASN A 99 11.88 16.97 22.65
N LYS A 100 12.77 17.93 22.95
CA LYS A 100 14.09 18.10 22.31
C LYS A 100 14.06 18.31 20.79
N GLY A 101 12.93 18.76 20.24
CA GLY A 101 12.73 18.85 18.80
C GLY A 101 12.72 17.51 18.05
N ILE A 102 12.70 16.38 18.77
CA ILE A 102 12.63 15.05 18.16
C ILE A 102 11.17 14.76 17.84
N SER A 103 10.81 15.03 16.58
CA SER A 103 9.45 14.76 16.08
C SER A 103 9.21 13.28 15.78
N LEU A 104 7.94 12.90 15.63
CA LEU A 104 7.57 11.54 15.22
C LEU A 104 8.21 11.11 13.88
N LEU A 105 8.47 12.06 12.96
CA LEU A 105 9.17 11.79 11.71
C LEU A 105 10.64 11.42 11.93
N HIS A 106 11.32 12.05 12.90
CA HIS A 106 12.68 11.66 13.25
C HIS A 106 12.72 10.23 13.82
N TRP A 107 11.76 9.88 14.69
CA TRP A 107 11.64 8.53 15.25
C TRP A 107 11.34 7.49 14.16
N GLY A 108 10.41 7.80 13.26
CA GLY A 108 10.09 6.93 12.13
C GLY A 108 11.28 6.74 11.18
N ALA A 109 12.04 7.81 10.92
CA ALA A 109 13.27 7.77 10.13
C ALA A 109 14.39 6.96 10.78
N GLU A 110 14.54 7.03 12.11
CA GLU A 110 15.55 6.30 12.87
C GLU A 110 15.31 4.79 12.84
N HIS A 111 14.06 4.36 13.01
CA HIS A 111 13.70 2.95 13.06
C HIS A 111 13.23 2.36 11.72
N GLY A 112 13.16 3.17 10.65
CA GLY A 112 12.74 2.73 9.33
C GLY A 112 11.24 2.43 9.21
N HIS A 113 10.42 3.02 10.10
CA HIS A 113 8.97 2.90 10.08
C HIS A 113 8.39 3.76 8.96
N THR A 114 8.50 3.24 7.74
CA THR A 114 8.02 3.90 6.51
C THR A 114 6.52 4.15 6.60
N ASP A 115 5.77 3.19 7.15
CA ASP A 115 4.32 3.25 7.39
C ASP A 115 3.91 4.43 8.29
N LEU A 116 4.64 4.63 9.39
CA LEU A 116 4.42 5.76 10.29
C LEU A 116 4.76 7.09 9.60
N CYS A 117 5.87 7.15 8.87
CA CYS A 117 6.26 8.36 8.15
C CYS A 117 5.24 8.74 7.07
N GLU A 118 4.71 7.76 6.34
CA GLU A 118 3.67 7.97 5.34
C GLU A 118 2.42 8.59 5.98
N ARG A 119 1.92 7.99 7.07
CA ARG A 119 0.75 8.51 7.79
C ARG A 119 0.97 9.92 8.33
N LEU A 120 2.17 10.23 8.82
CA LEU A 120 2.50 11.57 9.30
C LEU A 120 2.52 12.59 8.17
N LEU A 121 3.05 12.22 7.00
CA LEU A 121 3.04 13.10 5.82
C LEU A 121 1.61 13.36 5.33
N GLU A 122 0.71 12.36 5.40
CA GLU A 122 -0.73 12.58 5.16
C GLU A 122 -1.33 13.61 6.12
N LEU A 123 -0.84 13.65 7.37
CA LEU A 123 -1.21 14.62 8.40
C LEU A 123 -0.47 15.97 8.27
N ARG A 124 0.13 16.24 7.10
CA ARG A 124 0.90 17.46 6.79
C ARG A 124 2.12 17.65 7.68
N ALA A 125 2.75 16.56 8.11
CA ALA A 125 4.01 16.65 8.82
C ALA A 125 5.11 17.24 7.92
N ASP A 126 5.94 18.10 8.51
CA ASP A 126 7.06 18.74 7.81
C ASP A 126 8.29 17.80 7.77
N PRO A 127 8.67 17.26 6.59
CA PRO A 127 9.83 16.37 6.45
C PRO A 127 11.17 17.09 6.59
N ARG A 128 11.19 18.43 6.64
CA ARG A 128 12.40 19.25 6.77
C ARG A 128 12.57 19.83 8.18
N MET A 129 11.68 19.47 9.10
CA MET A 129 11.77 19.90 10.49
C MET A 129 13.08 19.41 11.10
N GLN A 130 13.91 20.34 11.58
CA GLN A 130 15.18 20.00 12.23
C GLN A 130 14.98 19.79 13.73
N ASN A 131 15.66 18.79 14.29
CA ASN A 131 15.75 18.62 15.74
C ASN A 131 16.79 19.57 16.38
N GLU A 132 16.99 19.51 17.70
CA GLU A 132 17.98 20.33 18.42
C GLU A 132 19.43 20.15 17.95
N LYS A 133 19.75 19.04 17.28
CA LYS A 133 21.09 18.79 16.70
C LYS A 133 21.24 19.36 15.29
N GLY A 134 20.17 19.90 14.71
CA GLY A 134 20.13 20.33 13.31
C GLY A 134 19.97 19.19 12.30
N ASP A 135 19.76 17.95 12.77
CA ASP A 135 19.47 16.81 11.90
C ASP A 135 17.98 16.89 11.49
N ASP A 136 17.69 16.67 10.21
CA ASP A 136 16.33 16.49 9.69
C ASP A 136 15.99 14.98 9.59
N PRO A 137 14.71 14.61 9.42
CA PRO A 137 14.30 13.20 9.28
C PRO A 137 15.00 12.48 8.12
N ILE A 138 15.32 13.19 7.04
CA ILE A 138 15.99 12.62 5.85
C ILE A 138 17.42 12.20 6.19
N MET A 139 18.17 13.05 6.89
CA MET A 139 19.53 12.80 7.37
C MET A 139 19.56 11.64 8.35
N ILE A 140 18.56 11.52 9.23
CA ILE A 140 18.42 10.37 10.12
C ILE A 140 18.17 9.10 9.32
N ALA A 141 17.19 9.09 8.40
CA ALA A 141 16.91 7.90 7.60
C ALA A 141 18.15 7.43 6.83
N GLN A 142 18.95 8.37 6.30
CA GLN A 142 20.21 8.07 5.62
C GLN A 142 21.27 7.50 6.59
N ARG A 143 21.41 8.08 7.79
CA ARG A 143 22.37 7.62 8.82
C ARG A 143 22.10 6.19 9.27
N TYR A 144 20.82 5.82 9.39
CA TYR A 144 20.38 4.49 9.80
C TYR A 144 20.17 3.52 8.63
N ASN A 145 20.52 3.91 7.39
CA ASN A 145 20.40 3.11 6.18
C ASN A 145 18.96 2.64 5.87
N ASN A 146 17.97 3.45 6.27
CA ASN A 146 16.55 3.20 6.07
C ASN A 146 16.08 3.73 4.70
N ASN A 147 16.50 3.06 3.64
CA ASN A 147 16.28 3.50 2.25
C ASN A 147 14.80 3.71 1.90
N GLY A 148 13.89 2.87 2.41
CA GLY A 148 12.46 3.00 2.15
C GLY A 148 11.89 4.32 2.71
N THR A 149 12.22 4.62 3.96
CA THR A 149 11.80 5.86 4.62
C THR A 149 12.47 7.09 4.01
N TYR A 150 13.77 6.98 3.68
CA TYR A 150 14.51 8.02 2.97
C TYR A 150 13.83 8.41 1.65
N LEU A 151 13.53 7.43 0.79
CA LEU A 151 12.88 7.69 -0.51
C LEU A 151 11.50 8.35 -0.35
N LEU A 152 10.72 7.91 0.64
CA LEU A 152 9.40 8.46 0.94
C LEU A 152 9.49 9.93 1.41
N LEU A 153 10.42 10.24 2.32
CA LEU A 153 10.62 11.60 2.82
C LEU A 153 11.17 12.53 1.73
N VAL A 154 12.13 12.06 0.91
CA VAL A 154 12.66 12.83 -0.22
C VAL A 154 11.57 13.11 -1.25
N LYS A 155 10.72 12.12 -1.55
CA LYS A 155 9.59 12.29 -2.48
C LYS A 155 8.62 13.36 -1.98
N SER A 156 8.28 13.34 -0.70
CA SER A 156 7.37 14.34 -0.13
C SER A 156 8.01 15.70 0.12
N SER A 157 9.35 15.75 0.26
CA SER A 157 10.09 17.00 0.37
C SER A 157 10.39 17.65 -1.00
N ALA A 158 10.19 16.93 -2.11
CA ALA A 158 10.44 17.46 -3.43
C ALA A 158 9.41 18.55 -3.78
N PRO A 159 9.85 19.73 -4.29
CA PRO A 159 8.96 20.87 -4.56
C PRO A 159 7.93 20.65 -5.68
N GLY A 160 7.85 19.46 -6.29
CA GLY A 160 6.89 19.11 -7.34
C GLY A 160 5.67 18.30 -6.87
N ALA A 161 5.56 17.96 -5.58
CA ALA A 161 4.47 17.10 -5.07
C ALA A 161 3.27 17.87 -4.49
N GLN A 162 3.33 19.20 -4.38
CA GLN A 162 2.23 20.04 -3.86
C GLN A 162 1.39 20.73 -4.95
N GLU A 163 1.53 20.37 -6.22
CA GLU A 163 0.72 20.97 -7.30
C GLU A 163 -0.05 19.91 -8.11
N ASN A 164 -1.26 19.59 -7.63
CA ASN A 164 -2.54 19.60 -8.37
C ASN A 164 -3.67 18.99 -7.55
#